data_AF-K1ZY18-F1
#
_entry.id   AF-K1ZY18-F1
#
_cell.length_a   1.000
_cell.length_b   1.000
_cell.length_c   1.000
_cell.angle_alpha   90.00
_cell.angle_beta   90.00
_cell.angle_gamma   90.00
#
_symmetry.space_group_name_H-M   'P 1'
#
loop_
_entity.id
_entity.type
_entity.pdbx_description
1 polymer ?
#
loop_
_entity_poly.entity_id
_entity_poly.type
_entity_poly.pdbx_seq_one_letter_code
_entity_poly.pdbx_strand_id
1 'polypeptide(L)' 'MHNKALSLHVVFMLLPLLNNEGRSMHGEILKKIAEQVEQKKLKPLIDPNQFTLKTVADAHALLESGKAQGKVVISISS' A
#
# COMPACT_ATOMS: atom_id res chain seq x y z
N MET A 1 -16.13 -16.07 -3.25
CA MET A 1 -14.71 -16.43 -3.12
C MET A 1 -14.43 -16.82 -1.67
N HIS A 2 -14.63 -18.10 -1.34
CA HIS A 2 -14.26 -18.75 -0.07
C HIS A 2 -13.98 -20.22 -0.41
N ASN A 3 -12.97 -20.50 -1.26
CA ASN A 3 -12.74 -21.86 -1.80
C ASN A 3 -11.39 -22.49 -1.43
N LYS A 4 -10.69 -21.89 -0.47
CA LYS A 4 -9.62 -22.50 0.34
C LYS A 4 -9.68 -21.82 1.70
N ALA A 5 -9.61 -22.58 2.79
CA ALA A 5 -9.64 -22.06 4.16
C ALA A 5 -8.35 -21.27 4.47
N LEU A 6 -8.22 -20.09 3.86
CA LEU A 6 -7.16 -19.13 4.12
C LEU A 6 -7.67 -18.15 5.18
N SER A 7 -7.13 -18.26 6.40
CA SER A 7 -7.37 -17.28 7.46
C SER A 7 -6.63 -15.99 7.14
N LEU A 8 -7.33 -15.01 6.58
CA LEU A 8 -6.80 -13.67 6.38
C LEU A 8 -7.01 -12.83 7.65
N HIS A 9 -5.97 -12.70 8.47
CA HIS A 9 -5.98 -11.76 9.60
C HIS A 9 -5.66 -10.35 9.09
N VAL A 10 -6.70 -9.53 8.92
CA VAL A 10 -6.55 -8.10 8.64
C VAL A 10 -6.63 -7.32 9.95
N VAL A 11 -5.55 -6.62 10.29
CA VAL A 11 -5.56 -5.60 11.35
C VAL A 11 -6.06 -4.31 10.72
N PHE A 12 -7.13 -3.73 11.26
CA PHE A 12 -7.62 -2.44 10.79
C PHE A 12 -6.67 -1.33 11.28
N MET A 13 -5.58 -1.11 10.55
CA MET A 13 -4.51 -0.19 10.96
C MET A 13 -4.94 1.28 11.01
N LEU A 14 -5.98 1.68 10.27
CA LEU A 14 -6.40 3.08 10.21
C LEU A 14 -6.88 3.61 11.57
N LEU A 15 -7.72 2.86 12.28
CA LEU A 15 -8.26 3.30 13.57
C LEU A 15 -7.17 3.57 14.64
N PRO A 16 -6.24 2.64 14.95
CA PRO A 16 -5.17 2.90 15.90
C PRO A 16 -4.23 4.02 15.41
N LEU A 17 -3.94 4.12 14.10
CA LEU A 17 -3.10 5.21 13.57
C LEU A 17 -3.75 6.59 13.75
N LEU A 18 -5.06 6.73 13.54
CA LEU A 18 -5.80 7.97 13.75
C LEU A 18 -5.84 8.39 15.23
N ASN A 19 -5.87 7.41 16.13
CA ASN A 19 -5.82 7.63 17.58
C ASN A 19 -4.38 7.70 18.13
N ASN A 20 -3.37 7.69 17.26
CA ASN A 20 -1.95 7.73 17.59
C ASN A 20 -1.45 6.54 18.44
N GLU A 21 -2.20 5.44 18.47
CA GLU A 21 -1.83 4.20 19.13
C GLU A 21 -0.83 3.41 18.27
N GLY A 22 0.26 2.92 18.89
CA GLY A 22 1.25 2.09 18.19
C GLY A 22 2.07 2.80 17.11
N ARG A 23 1.95 4.13 16.94
CA ARG A 23 2.62 4.88 15.86
C ARG A 23 4.14 4.71 15.85
N SER A 24 4.79 4.77 17.02
CA SER A 24 6.24 4.57 17.12
C SER A 24 6.66 3.16 16.66
N MET A 25 5.91 2.14 17.08
CA MET A 25 6.13 0.76 16.65
C MET A 25 5.96 0.60 15.13
N HIS A 26 4.95 1.24 14.53
CA HIS A 26 4.81 1.26 13.07
C HIS A 26 6.00 1.95 12.37
N GLY A 27 6.57 3.01 12.97
CA GLY A 27 7.81 3.62 12.51
C GLY A 27 9.00 2.65 12.52
N GLU A 28 9.18 1.88 13.60
CA GLU A 28 10.23 0.85 13.68
C GLU A 28 10.05 -0.25 12.63
N ILE A 29 8.80 -0.67 12.37
CA ILE A 29 8.48 -1.62 11.30
C ILE A 29 8.87 -1.06 9.93
N LEU A 30 8.48 0.19 9.64
CA LEU A 30 8.81 0.85 8.37
C LEU A 30 10.31 1.04 8.18
N LYS A 31 11.07 1.32 9.25
CA LYS A 31 12.53 1.42 9.21
C LYS A 31 13.18 0.09 8.79
N LYS A 32 12.75 -1.03 9.38
CA LYS A 32 13.23 -2.37 9.00
C LYS A 32 12.87 -2.72 7.55
N ILE A 33 11.67 -2.32 7.11
CA ILE A 33 11.24 -2.49 5.71
C ILE A 33 12.15 -1.69 4.77
N ALA A 34 12.47 -0.44 5.11
CA ALA A 34 13.37 0.41 4.32
C ALA A 34 14.76 -0.22 4.17
N GLU A 35 15.35 -0.72 5.27
CA GLU A 35 16.64 -1.43 5.23
C GLU A 35 16.61 -2.63 4.26
N GLN A 36 15.50 -3.38 4.19
CA GLN A 36 15.35 -4.48 3.25
C GLN A 36 15.18 -4.01 1.80
N VAL A 37 14.52 -2.88 1.57
CA VAL A 37 14.39 -2.25 0.25
C VAL A 37 15.74 -1.78 -0.26
N GLU A 38 16.53 -1.11 0.58
CA GLU A 38 17.88 -0.63 0.25
C GLU A 38 18.83 -1.80 -0.09
N GLN A 39 18.71 -2.91 0.65
CA GLN A 39 19.44 -4.15 0.37
C GLN A 39 18.90 -4.93 -0.85
N LYS A 40 17.89 -4.41 -1.56
CA LYS A 40 17.22 -5.05 -2.70
C LYS A 40 16.58 -6.41 -2.37
N LYS A 41 16.38 -6.72 -1.09
CA LYS A 41 15.72 -7.95 -0.62
C LYS A 41 14.20 -7.86 -0.70
N LEU A 42 13.68 -6.63 -0.68
CA LEU A 42 12.26 -6.34 -0.84
C LEU A 42 12.08 -5.33 -1.97
N LYS A 43 11.26 -5.67 -2.96
CA LYS A 43 10.86 -4.76 -4.03
C LYS A 43 9.33 -4.65 -4.02
N PRO A 44 8.75 -3.46 -3.79
CA PRO A 44 7.31 -3.31 -3.90
C PRO A 44 6.87 -3.56 -5.34
N LEU A 45 5.77 -4.29 -5.51
CA LEU A 45 5.12 -4.44 -6.81
C LEU A 45 4.24 -3.20 -7.04
N ILE A 46 4.70 -2.31 -7.90
CA ILE A 46 4.03 -1.06 -8.25
C ILE A 46 3.53 -1.17 -9.69
N ASP A 47 2.29 -0.73 -9.91
CA ASP A 47 1.73 -0.62 -11.24
C ASP A 47 2.47 0.48 -12.02
N PRO A 48 2.85 0.27 -13.29
CA PRO A 48 3.66 1.23 -14.03
C PRO A 48 2.89 2.50 -14.45
N ASN A 49 1.55 2.50 -14.38
CA ASN A 49 0.75 3.67 -14.74
C ASN A 49 0.97 4.80 -13.72
N GLN A 50 1.20 6.01 -14.23
CA GLN A 50 1.43 7.19 -13.41
C GLN A 50 0.17 8.03 -13.32
N PHE A 51 -0.20 8.40 -12.09
CA PHE A 51 -1.33 9.25 -11.82
C PHE A 51 -0.91 10.47 -11.00
N THR A 52 -1.67 11.54 -11.15
CA THR A 52 -1.55 12.76 -10.33
C THR A 52 -2.85 12.96 -9.58
N LEU A 53 -2.87 13.93 -8.66
CA LEU A 53 -4.11 14.29 -7.95
C LEU A 53 -5.24 14.69 -8.93
N LYS A 54 -4.89 15.25 -10.10
CA LYS A 54 -5.86 15.62 -11.15
C LYS A 54 -6.45 14.41 -11.88
N THR A 55 -5.72 13.29 -11.93
CA THR A 55 -6.12 12.06 -12.62
C THR A 55 -6.45 10.93 -11.65
N VAL A 56 -6.81 11.27 -10.41
CA VAL A 56 -7.17 10.29 -9.36
C VAL A 56 -8.36 9.42 -9.76
N ALA A 57 -9.33 9.96 -10.50
CA ALA A 57 -10.47 9.19 -10.99
C ALA A 57 -10.02 8.04 -11.92
N ASP A 58 -9.05 8.28 -12.79
CA ASP A 58 -8.49 7.26 -13.69
C ASP A 58 -7.72 6.18 -12.91
N ALA A 59 -7.02 6.58 -11.83
CA ALA A 59 -6.33 5.66 -10.93
C ALA A 59 -7.31 4.69 -10.25
N HIS A 60 -8.45 5.21 -9.79
CA HIS A 60 -9.53 4.40 -9.21
C HIS A 60 -10.16 3.48 -10.26
N ALA A 61 -10.47 4.00 -11.45
CA ALA A 61 -11.02 3.19 -12.54
C ALA A 61 -10.07 2.03 -12.93
N LEU A 62 -8.76 2.25 -12.98
CA LEU A 62 -7.78 1.19 -13.21
C LEU A 62 -7.85 0.11 -12.12
N LEU A 63 -7.86 0.52 -10.85
CA LEU A 63 -7.90 -0.40 -9.72
C LEU A 63 -9.21 -1.21 -9.68
N GLU A 64 -10.35 -0.56 -9.88
CA GLU A 64 -11.68 -1.18 -9.93
C GLU A 64 -11.83 -2.15 -11.10
N SER A 65 -11.16 -1.87 -12.23
CA SER A 65 -11.16 -2.78 -13.39
C SER A 65 -10.45 -4.12 -13.14
N GLY A 66 -9.68 -4.24 -12.05
CA GLY A 66 -8.88 -5.43 -11.73
C GLY A 66 -7.64 -5.62 -12.62
N LYS A 67 -7.33 -4.67 -13.50
CA LYS A 67 -6.17 -4.73 -14.41
C LYS A 67 -4.86 -4.24 -13.78
N ALA A 68 -4.94 -3.56 -12.65
CA ALA A 68 -3.76 -3.06 -11.94
C ALA A 68 -2.84 -4.20 -11.51
N GLN A 69 -1.54 -4.04 -11.74
CA GLN A 69 -0.51 -4.97 -11.26
C GLN A 69 0.16 -4.41 -10.01
N GLY A 70 -0.22 -4.89 -8.84
CA GLY A 70 0.34 -4.43 -7.57
C GLY A 70 -0.33 -3.15 -7.05
N LYS A 71 0.46 -2.20 -6.55
CA LYS A 71 -0.04 -0.94 -5.98
C LYS A 71 -0.04 0.19 -7.02
N VAL A 72 -1.17 0.89 -7.13
CA VAL A 72 -1.29 2.14 -7.88
C VAL A 72 -0.80 3.30 -7.03
N VAL A 73 -0.01 4.20 -7.60
CA VAL A 73 0.59 5.35 -6.89
C VAL A 73 0.10 6.65 -7.50
N ILE A 74 -0.25 7.61 -6.63
CA ILE A 74 -0.59 8.98 -7.03
C ILE A 74 0.58 9.88 -6.65
N SER A 75 1.15 10.53 -7.64
CA SER A 75 2.18 11.55 -7.44
C SER A 75 1.52 12.86 -7.05
N ILE A 76 1.85 13.34 -5.85
CA ILE A 76 1.43 14.64 -5.34
C ILE A 76 2.68 15.52 -5.30
N SER A 77 2.70 16.56 -6.14
CA SER A 77 3.73 17.59 -6.08
C SER A 77 3.21 18.74 -5.22
N SER A 78 4.02 19.19 -4.26
CA SER A 78 3.78 20.40 -3.47
C SER A 78 3.99 21.66 -4.29
#